data_AF-A0A183DC82-F1
#
_entry.id   AF-A0A183DC82-F1
#
_cell.length_a   1.000
_cell.length_b   1.000
_cell.length_c   1.000
_cell.angle_alpha   90.00
_cell.angle_beta   90.00
_cell.angle_gamma   90.00
#
_symmetry.space_group_name_H-M   'P 1'
#
loop_
_entity.id
_entity.type
_entity.pdbx_description
1 polymer ?
#
loop_
_entity_poly.entity_id
_entity_poly.type
_entity_poly.pdbx_seq_one_letter_code
_entity_poly.pdbx_strand_id
1 'polypeptide(L)' 'MCPLVLNPFCLSPSILSPTALTAVVLSPFVLSPAVFSPAYIAATIFSPSALSPTINSTGEATTSVFSPSIFSRL' A
#
# COMPACT_ATOMS: atom_id res chain seq x y z
N MET A 1 -14.52 3.70 -0.03
CA MET A 1 -14.81 2.28 0.25
C MET A 1 -15.00 1.54 -1.07
N CYS A 2 -13.92 1.35 -1.81
CA CYS A 2 -13.90 0.54 -3.02
C CYS A 2 -12.63 -0.32 -2.97
N PRO A 3 -12.73 -1.64 -3.20
CA PRO A 3 -11.56 -2.46 -3.35
C PRO A 3 -10.86 -2.07 -4.66
N LEU A 4 -9.56 -1.89 -4.60
CA LEU A 4 -8.74 -1.65 -5.76
C LEU A 4 -8.25 -2.99 -6.31
N VAL A 5 -8.67 -3.31 -7.52
CA VAL A 5 -8.35 -4.58 -8.17
C VAL A 5 -7.70 -4.29 -9.51
N LEU A 6 -6.58 -4.96 -9.79
CA LEU A 6 -5.89 -4.89 -11.08
C LEU A 6 -5.40 -3.48 -11.45
N ASN A 7 -5.02 -2.66 -10.46
CA ASN A 7 -4.59 -1.29 -10.68
C ASN A 7 -3.11 -1.10 -10.33
N PRO A 8 -2.19 -1.38 -11.26
CA PRO A 8 -0.76 -1.20 -11.01
C PRO A 8 -0.44 0.28 -10.81
N PHE A 9 0.41 0.59 -9.82
CA PHE A 9 0.92 1.93 -9.60
C PHE A 9 2.41 2.00 -9.87
N CYS A 10 2.81 3.07 -10.56
CA CYS A 10 4.21 3.43 -10.75
C CYS A 10 4.36 4.92 -10.47
N LEU A 11 5.42 5.31 -9.75
CA LEU A 11 5.74 6.72 -9.47
C LEU A 11 4.56 7.50 -8.86
N SER A 12 3.82 6.86 -7.96
CA SER A 12 2.62 7.44 -7.34
C SER A 12 2.84 7.62 -5.83
N PRO A 13 3.58 8.65 -5.40
CA PRO A 13 3.78 8.92 -3.98
C PRO A 13 2.49 9.41 -3.33
N SER A 14 2.17 8.86 -2.17
CA SER A 14 1.02 9.26 -1.36
C SER A 14 1.49 10.04 -0.15
N ILE A 15 1.03 11.29 -0.01
CA ILE A 15 1.45 12.20 1.06
C ILE A 15 0.20 12.72 1.76
N LEU A 16 0.14 12.55 3.10
CA LEU A 16 -0.99 13.00 3.92
C LEU A 16 -2.36 12.52 3.42
N SER A 17 -2.41 11.30 2.89
CA SER A 17 -3.63 10.70 2.35
C SER A 17 -4.05 9.51 3.22
N PRO A 18 -4.68 9.74 4.38
CA PRO A 18 -5.20 8.66 5.20
C PRO A 18 -6.32 7.94 4.45
N THR A 19 -6.27 6.62 4.45
CA THR A 19 -7.30 5.78 3.82
C THR A 19 -7.92 4.85 4.84
N ALA A 20 -9.22 4.61 4.75
CA ALA A 20 -9.92 3.66 5.60
C ALA A 20 -10.70 2.66 4.75
N LEU A 21 -10.76 1.42 5.21
CA LEU A 21 -11.59 0.35 4.68
C LEU A 21 -11.30 0.07 3.20
N THR A 22 -10.04 -0.30 2.92
CA THR A 22 -9.52 -0.51 1.56
C THR A 22 -8.95 -1.92 1.40
N ALA A 23 -9.33 -2.62 0.34
CA ALA A 23 -8.68 -3.86 -0.06
C ALA A 23 -7.97 -3.64 -1.39
N VAL A 24 -6.72 -4.07 -1.49
CA VAL A 24 -5.90 -4.00 -2.69
C VAL A 24 -5.59 -5.42 -3.12
N VAL A 25 -5.98 -5.77 -4.34
CA VAL A 25 -5.79 -7.12 -4.89
C VAL A 25 -5.11 -7.02 -6.25
N LEU A 26 -4.09 -7.84 -6.49
CA LEU A 26 -3.39 -7.92 -7.78
C LEU A 26 -2.91 -6.55 -8.30
N SER A 27 -2.48 -5.67 -7.40
CA SER A 27 -2.07 -4.30 -7.75
C SER A 27 -0.62 -4.10 -7.35
N PRO A 28 0.33 -4.27 -8.28
CA PRO A 28 1.75 -4.08 -7.97
C PRO A 28 2.08 -2.59 -7.78
N PHE A 29 3.04 -2.30 -6.90
CA PHE A 29 3.49 -0.94 -6.60
C PHE A 29 4.98 -0.79 -6.89
N VAL A 30 5.37 0.23 -7.64
CA VAL A 30 6.78 0.53 -7.92
C VAL A 30 7.04 2.02 -7.71
N LEU A 31 8.04 2.37 -6.89
CA LEU A 31 8.41 3.76 -6.60
C LEU A 31 7.22 4.62 -6.09
N SER A 32 6.36 4.03 -5.25
CA SER A 32 5.17 4.67 -4.69
C SER A 32 5.28 4.77 -3.16
N PRO A 33 6.15 5.66 -2.63
CA PRO A 33 6.30 5.82 -1.19
C PRO A 33 5.03 6.40 -0.56
N ALA A 34 4.73 5.99 0.67
CA ALA A 34 3.64 6.55 1.46
C ALA A 34 4.20 7.31 2.65
N VAL A 35 3.86 8.59 2.79
CA VAL A 35 4.37 9.49 3.82
C VAL A 35 3.20 10.07 4.61
N PHE A 36 3.17 9.89 5.93
CA PHE A 36 2.06 10.32 6.81
C PHE A 36 0.66 9.90 6.29
N SER A 37 0.55 8.69 5.72
CA SER A 37 -0.68 8.22 5.06
C SER A 37 -1.20 6.93 5.72
N PRO A 38 -1.66 6.99 6.98
CA PRO A 38 -2.08 5.80 7.72
C PRO A 38 -3.27 5.12 7.03
N ALA A 39 -3.23 3.78 6.99
CA ALA A 39 -4.30 2.97 6.44
C ALA A 39 -5.07 2.23 7.56
N TYR A 40 -6.36 2.49 7.71
CA TYR A 40 -7.19 1.86 8.74
C TYR A 40 -8.04 0.75 8.13
N ILE A 41 -7.88 -0.49 8.61
CA ILE A 41 -8.54 -1.68 8.09
C ILE A 41 -8.24 -1.83 6.58
N ALA A 42 -7.03 -2.30 6.29
CA ALA A 42 -6.60 -2.53 4.92
C ALA A 42 -6.14 -3.97 4.69
N ALA A 43 -6.34 -4.47 3.48
CA ALA A 43 -5.86 -5.80 3.08
C ALA A 43 -5.10 -5.70 1.75
N THR A 44 -3.88 -6.20 1.67
CA THR A 44 -3.09 -6.29 0.44
C THR A 44 -2.87 -7.75 0.06
N ILE A 45 -3.50 -8.19 -1.02
CA ILE A 45 -3.49 -9.58 -1.48
C ILE A 45 -2.78 -9.65 -2.82
N PHE A 46 -1.73 -10.49 -2.92
CA PHE A 46 -0.97 -10.71 -4.15
C PHE A 46 -0.55 -9.41 -4.85
N SER A 47 -0.10 -8.43 -4.06
CA SER A 47 0.20 -7.07 -4.52
C SER A 47 1.67 -6.77 -4.21
N PRO A 48 2.60 -7.20 -5.08
CA PRO A 48 4.02 -7.04 -4.82
C PRO A 48 4.43 -5.56 -4.86
N SER A 49 5.38 -5.16 -4.01
CA SER A 49 5.88 -3.78 -3.99
C SER A 49 7.40 -3.73 -4.16
N ALA A 50 7.90 -2.70 -4.85
CA ALA A 50 9.33 -2.43 -5.00
C ALA A 50 9.61 -0.93 -4.75
N LEU A 51 10.67 -0.65 -3.97
CA LEU A 51 11.17 0.71 -3.72
C LEU A 51 10.08 1.71 -3.28
N SER A 52 9.13 1.24 -2.47
CA SER A 52 7.95 2.00 -2.03
C SER A 52 7.91 2.10 -0.50
N PRO A 53 8.82 2.87 0.12
CA PRO A 53 8.93 2.96 1.58
C PRO A 53 7.69 3.60 2.21
N THR A 54 7.31 3.11 3.39
CA THR A 54 6.22 3.66 4.21
C THR A 54 6.78 4.46 5.38
N ILE A 55 6.78 5.79 5.29
CA ILE A 55 7.33 6.70 6.30
C ILE A 55 6.20 7.22 7.19
N ASN A 56 6.24 6.88 8.48
CA ASN A 56 5.24 7.27 9.49
C ASN A 56 3.79 7.05 9.02
N SER A 57 3.58 5.92 8.34
CA SER A 57 2.33 5.53 7.69
C SER A 57 1.72 4.30 8.38
N THR A 58 1.93 4.18 9.68
CA THR A 58 1.48 3.05 10.52
C THR A 58 -0.04 3.03 10.55
N GLY A 59 -0.62 2.16 9.74
CA GLY A 59 -2.04 1.87 9.73
C GLY A 59 -2.43 0.89 10.82
N GLU A 60 -3.68 0.95 11.29
CA GLU A 60 -4.23 -0.06 12.18
C GLU A 60 -5.00 -1.11 11.38
N ALA A 61 -4.83 -2.39 11.74
CA ALA A 61 -5.47 -3.53 11.07
C ALA A 61 -5.15 -3.65 9.57
N THR A 62 -3.89 -3.40 9.18
CA THR A 62 -3.41 -3.70 7.81
C THR A 62 -2.92 -5.15 7.72
N THR A 63 -3.50 -5.93 6.82
CA THR A 63 -3.11 -7.33 6.59
C THR A 63 -2.47 -7.48 5.21
N SER A 64 -1.32 -8.14 5.14
CA SER A 64 -0.65 -8.43 3.86
C SER A 64 -0.59 -9.94 3.64
N VAL A 65 -1.29 -10.43 2.63
CA VAL A 65 -1.39 -11.86 2.28
C VAL A 65 -0.69 -12.10 0.94
N PHE A 66 0.40 -12.85 0.96
CA PHE A 66 1.20 -13.19 -0.24
C PHE A 66 1.60 -11.98 -1.10
N SER A 67 1.96 -10.86 -0.47
CA SER A 67 2.36 -9.61 -1.13
C SER A 67 3.86 -9.36 -0.88
N PRO A 68 4.77 -9.86 -1.73
CA PRO A 68 6.21 -9.72 -1.51
C PRO A 68 6.66 -8.26 -1.72
N SER A 69 7.50 -7.76 -0.84
CA SER A 69 7.96 -6.36 -0.86
C SER A 69 9.49 -6.28 -0.90
N ILE A 70 10.05 -5.61 -1.91
CA ILE A 70 11.49 -5.38 -2.06
C ILE A 70 11.78 -3.93 -1.68
N PHE A 71 12.56 -3.73 -0.61
CA PHE A 71 13.03 -2.40 -0.18
C PHE A 71 11.90 -1.37 0.05
N SER A 72 10.74 -1.85 0.52
CA SER A 72 9.53 -1.06 0.77
C SER A 72 9.18 -0.94 2.26
N ARG A 73 9.85 -1.70 3.13
CA ARG A 73 9.86 -1.49 4.59
C ARG A 73 11.20 -0.88 4.99
N LEU A 74 11.24 0.44 5.09
CA LEU A 74 12.29 1.24 5.72
C LEU A 74 11.61 2.07 6.81
#